data_AF-A0AAV1A469-F1
#
_entry.id   AF-A0AAV1A469-F1
#
_cell.length_a   1.000
_cell.length_b   1.000
_cell.length_c   1.000
_cell.angle_alpha   90.00
_cell.angle_beta   90.00
_cell.angle_gamma   90.00
#
_symmetry.space_group_name_H-M   'P 1'
#
loop_
_entity.id
_entity.type
_entity.pdbx_description
1 polymer ?
#
loop_
_entity_poly.entity_id
_entity_poly.type
_entity_poly.pdbx_seq_one_letter_code
_entity_poly.pdbx_strand_id
1 'polypeptide(L)'
;MAFYLKNIPTEQLFSLVSLIFVLLAIYINSVEPLSFNYNKLTLGNSGVILQGDAHILESGYLALTNSTPLPPDTYLPTTGRALYPTPLTLWNDTTGQVASFSTSFSFIVQSQEGGGATDGLIFFIAPQNTVIPENSDSLYLGVVDGKNAINQFVGLEFDLYPNSFDPNMRHIGIDVNSLISLKTREWNWVSGSLTTVSITYNSPSNKLSARVRSETGELSSIEQVVDLKTVLPNIVRIGFSATSITAVAHNIHEWAVHEWSFGSDLGTTTSNVSNI
;
A
#
# COMPACT_ATOMS: atom_id res chain seq x y z
N MET A 1 45.97 -2.67 47.68
CA MET A 1 46.14 -2.91 46.23
C MET A 1 45.68 -1.63 45.54
N ALA A 2 46.61 -0.76 45.12
CA ALA A 2 46.29 0.53 44.53
C ALA A 2 46.06 0.34 43.01
N PHE A 3 44.84 0.57 42.54
CA PHE A 3 44.54 0.59 41.11
C PHE A 3 45.11 1.90 40.53
N TYR A 4 46.22 1.78 39.80
CA TYR A 4 46.71 2.87 38.95
C TYR A 4 45.73 3.06 37.80
N LEU A 5 44.94 4.13 37.85
CA LEU A 5 44.21 4.63 36.68
C LEU A 5 45.27 5.14 35.70
N LYS A 6 45.58 4.33 34.69
CA LYS A 6 46.48 4.70 33.61
C LYS A 6 45.77 5.78 32.79
N ASN A 7 46.23 7.03 32.90
CA ASN A 7 45.69 8.13 32.10
C ASN A 7 45.82 7.78 30.61
N ILE A 8 44.70 7.79 29.91
CA ILE A 8 44.65 7.58 28.47
C ILE A 8 45.27 8.83 27.81
N PRO A 9 46.27 8.69 26.91
CA PRO A 9 46.82 9.80 26.16
C PRO A 9 45.74 10.57 25.40
N THR A 10 45.83 11.90 25.36
CA THR A 10 44.82 12.78 24.77
C THR A 10 44.48 12.42 23.31
N GLU A 11 45.45 11.95 22.53
CA GLU A 11 45.22 11.51 21.14
C GLU A 11 44.37 10.24 21.04
N GLN A 12 44.53 9.30 21.97
CA GLN A 12 43.70 8.10 22.02
C GLN A 12 42.26 8.45 22.41
N LEU A 13 42.09 9.44 23.28
CA LEU A 13 40.77 9.97 23.65
C LEU A 13 40.09 10.65 22.45
N PHE A 14 40.83 11.46 21.69
CA PHE A 14 40.31 12.15 20.50
C PHE A 14 39.93 11.18 19.38
N SER A 15 40.75 10.15 19.15
CA SER A 15 40.48 9.08 18.20
C SER A 15 39.22 8.27 18.59
N LEU A 16 39.08 7.93 19.88
CA LEU A 16 37.90 7.22 20.38
C LEU A 16 36.62 8.05 20.23
N VAL A 17 36.66 9.34 20.56
CA VAL A 17 35.53 10.26 20.40
C VAL A 17 35.16 10.40 18.92
N SER A 18 36.15 10.57 18.03
CA SER A 18 35.93 10.65 16.58
C SER A 18 35.31 9.35 16.03
N LEU A 19 35.78 8.19 16.49
CA LEU A 19 35.22 6.89 16.12
C LEU A 19 33.76 6.76 16.59
N ILE A 20 33.44 7.21 17.81
CA ILE A 20 32.07 7.24 18.33
C ILE A 20 31.18 8.15 17.46
N PHE A 21 31.64 9.34 17.08
CA PHE A 21 30.90 10.22 16.18
C PHE A 21 30.70 9.61 14.79
N VAL A 22 31.70 8.94 14.24
CA VAL A 22 31.58 8.22 12.96
C VAL A 22 30.58 7.07 13.09
N LEU A 23 30.63 6.28 14.17
CA LEU A 23 29.69 5.20 14.42
C LEU A 23 28.25 5.70 14.62
N LEU A 24 28.06 6.82 15.34
CA LEU A 24 26.75 7.48 15.45
C LEU A 24 26.28 8.01 14.09
N ALA A 25 27.16 8.61 13.29
CA ALA A 25 26.81 9.09 11.96
C ALA A 25 26.41 7.94 11.03
N ILE A 26 27.11 6.79 11.09
CA ILE A 26 26.75 5.59 10.33
C ILE A 26 25.40 5.03 10.82
N TYR A 27 25.17 4.98 12.13
CA TYR A 27 23.92 4.51 12.73
C TYR A 27 22.72 5.38 12.36
N ILE A 28 22.87 6.71 12.36
CA ILE A 28 21.81 7.66 12.00
C ILE A 28 21.43 7.55 10.51
N ASN A 29 22.35 7.14 9.64
CA ASN A 29 22.15 7.06 8.19
C ASN A 29 21.73 5.67 7.67
N SER A 30 21.64 4.65 8.52
CA SER A 30 21.23 3.30 8.10
C SER A 30 19.71 3.15 8.21
N VAL A 31 18.98 3.63 7.21
CA VAL A 31 17.62 3.13 6.95
C VAL A 31 17.74 2.17 5.77
N GLU A 32 17.56 0.88 6.04
CA GLU A 32 17.61 -0.14 4.99
C GLU A 32 16.43 0.06 4.01
N PRO A 33 16.68 0.04 2.69
CA PRO A 33 15.62 0.09 1.71
C PRO A 33 14.72 -1.14 1.83
N LEU A 34 13.41 -0.94 1.90
CA LEU A 34 12.45 -2.04 1.85
C LEU A 34 12.24 -2.47 0.40
N SER A 35 12.46 -3.75 0.10
CA SER A 35 12.20 -4.31 -1.22
C SER A 35 11.75 -5.77 -1.14
N PHE A 36 10.76 -6.13 -1.96
CA PHE A 36 10.30 -7.50 -2.12
C PHE A 36 9.66 -7.74 -3.48
N ASN A 37 9.54 -9.01 -3.85
CA ASN A 37 8.85 -9.46 -5.05
C ASN A 37 8.14 -10.80 -4.75
N TYR A 38 6.83 -10.82 -4.91
CA TYR A 38 5.97 -11.98 -4.80
C TYR A 38 5.34 -12.29 -6.16
N ASN A 39 5.82 -13.34 -6.83
CA ASN A 39 5.17 -13.89 -8.02
C ASN A 39 3.99 -14.80 -7.67
N LYS A 40 4.07 -15.47 -6.51
CA LYS A 40 3.05 -16.31 -5.88
C LYS A 40 3.29 -16.35 -4.36
N LEU A 41 2.22 -16.50 -3.59
CA LEU A 41 2.27 -16.70 -2.14
C LEU A 41 2.07 -18.18 -1.80
N THR A 42 2.60 -18.59 -0.64
CA THR A 42 2.56 -19.99 -0.21
C THR A 42 1.55 -20.17 0.92
N LEU A 43 0.70 -21.20 0.84
CA LEU A 43 -0.19 -21.59 1.93
C LEU A 43 0.63 -21.91 3.21
N GLY A 44 0.25 -21.31 4.34
CA GLY A 44 0.89 -21.52 5.65
C GLY A 44 2.15 -20.68 5.91
N ASN A 45 2.73 -20.05 4.90
CA ASN A 45 3.76 -19.01 5.06
C ASN A 45 3.53 -17.94 4.00
N SER A 46 2.48 -17.14 4.22
CA SER A 46 1.91 -16.22 3.24
C SER A 46 2.82 -15.04 2.90
N GLY A 47 3.84 -14.75 3.72
CA GLY A 47 4.65 -13.54 3.57
C GLY A 47 3.85 -12.24 3.74
N VAL A 48 2.58 -12.32 4.15
CA VAL A 48 1.66 -11.19 4.35
C VAL A 48 0.82 -11.40 5.61
N ILE A 49 0.42 -10.29 6.23
CA ILE A 49 -0.56 -10.28 7.32
C ILE A 49 -1.95 -10.23 6.68
N LEU A 50 -2.76 -11.26 6.91
CA LEU A 50 -4.14 -11.32 6.42
C LEU A 50 -5.10 -10.80 7.49
N GLN A 51 -6.10 -10.05 7.06
CA GLN A 51 -7.18 -9.51 7.89
C GLN A 51 -8.52 -9.71 7.18
N GLY A 52 -9.60 -9.84 7.95
CA GLY A 52 -10.94 -10.08 7.40
C GLY A 52 -11.01 -11.39 6.64
N ASP A 53 -11.64 -11.36 5.47
CA ASP A 53 -11.87 -12.53 4.61
C ASP A 53 -10.68 -12.89 3.70
N ALA A 54 -9.58 -12.14 3.78
CA ALA A 54 -8.43 -12.34 2.91
C ALA A 54 -7.75 -13.70 3.17
N HIS A 55 -7.45 -14.43 2.10
CA HIS A 55 -6.85 -15.76 2.15
C HIS A 55 -5.99 -16.05 0.91
N ILE A 56 -5.18 -17.12 0.98
CA ILE A 56 -4.34 -17.55 -0.15
C ILE A 56 -5.01 -18.73 -0.84
N LEU A 57 -5.22 -18.60 -2.15
CA LEU A 57 -5.76 -19.67 -3.00
C LEU A 57 -4.72 -20.79 -3.21
N GLU A 58 -5.17 -21.99 -3.57
CA GLU A 58 -4.28 -23.10 -3.95
C GLU A 58 -3.35 -22.76 -5.11
N SER A 59 -3.76 -21.82 -5.98
CA SER A 59 -2.95 -21.28 -7.08
C SER A 59 -1.74 -20.45 -6.61
N GLY A 60 -1.74 -20.02 -5.34
CA GLY A 60 -0.80 -19.10 -4.73
C GLY A 60 -1.19 -17.62 -4.87
N TYR A 61 -2.37 -17.31 -5.38
CA TYR A 61 -2.86 -15.92 -5.47
C TYR A 61 -3.50 -15.47 -4.16
N LEU A 62 -3.42 -14.17 -3.90
CA LEU A 62 -4.01 -13.54 -2.73
C LEU A 62 -5.44 -13.14 -3.05
N ALA A 63 -6.42 -13.89 -2.53
CA ALA A 63 -7.82 -13.47 -2.56
C ALA A 63 -8.09 -12.52 -1.40
N LEU A 64 -8.58 -11.31 -1.70
CA LEU A 64 -8.94 -10.31 -0.71
C LEU A 64 -10.40 -10.40 -0.28
N THR A 65 -11.27 -10.94 -1.14
CA THR A 65 -12.70 -11.13 -0.88
C THR A 65 -13.08 -12.59 -1.09
N ASN A 66 -14.17 -13.02 -0.44
CA ASN A 66 -14.68 -14.38 -0.60
C ASN A 66 -15.66 -14.49 -1.77
N SER A 67 -15.67 -15.67 -2.39
CA SER A 67 -16.44 -16.01 -3.57
C SER A 67 -17.50 -17.09 -3.32
N THR A 68 -18.01 -17.18 -2.09
CA THR A 68 -18.97 -18.22 -1.69
C THR A 68 -20.35 -18.04 -2.36
N PRO A 69 -20.88 -19.08 -3.03
CA PRO A 69 -22.26 -19.07 -3.50
C PRO A 69 -23.23 -18.97 -2.31
N LEU A 70 -24.13 -17.99 -2.35
CA LEU A 70 -25.17 -17.81 -1.33
C LEU A 70 -26.55 -18.21 -1.86
N PRO A 71 -27.50 -18.56 -0.96
CA PRO A 71 -28.89 -18.76 -1.34
C PRO A 71 -29.47 -17.50 -2.01
N PRO A 72 -30.52 -17.66 -2.86
CA PRO A 72 -31.24 -16.53 -3.40
C PRO A 72 -31.69 -15.54 -2.32
N ASP A 73 -31.69 -14.24 -2.64
CA ASP A 73 -32.08 -13.12 -1.77
C ASP A 73 -31.20 -12.93 -0.51
N THR A 74 -30.02 -13.55 -0.47
CA THR A 74 -29.03 -13.31 0.59
C THR A 74 -27.99 -12.29 0.11
N TYR A 75 -27.68 -11.33 0.98
CA TYR A 75 -26.66 -10.32 0.76
C TYR A 75 -25.62 -10.43 1.86
N LEU A 76 -24.37 -10.73 1.50
CA LEU A 76 -23.27 -10.74 2.46
C LEU A 76 -22.12 -9.87 1.93
N PRO A 77 -21.78 -8.76 2.61
CA PRO A 77 -20.55 -8.04 2.32
C PRO A 77 -19.36 -8.92 2.71
N THR A 78 -18.30 -8.83 1.93
CA THR A 78 -17.00 -9.43 2.22
C THR A 78 -15.94 -8.34 2.17
N THR A 79 -15.05 -8.36 3.16
CA THR A 79 -14.01 -7.35 3.35
C THR A 79 -12.75 -8.06 3.78
N GLY A 80 -11.66 -7.84 3.07
CA GLY A 80 -10.37 -8.41 3.46
C GLY A 80 -9.20 -7.54 3.06
N ARG A 81 -8.13 -7.67 3.85
CA ARG A 81 -6.89 -6.93 3.65
C ARG A 81 -5.68 -7.84 3.73
N ALA A 82 -4.66 -7.47 2.98
CA ALA A 82 -3.35 -8.06 3.09
C ALA A 82 -2.31 -6.96 3.27
N LEU A 83 -1.51 -7.05 4.32
CA LEU A 83 -0.45 -6.08 4.62
C LEU A 83 0.91 -6.75 4.49
N TYR A 84 1.90 -6.02 3.98
CA TYR A 84 3.29 -6.46 4.07
C TYR A 84 3.73 -6.47 5.55
N PRO A 85 4.41 -7.55 6.04
CA PRO A 85 4.63 -7.79 7.46
C PRO A 85 5.74 -6.94 8.07
N THR A 86 6.64 -6.35 7.28
CA THR A 86 7.65 -5.41 7.80
C THR A 86 7.19 -3.97 7.56
N PRO A 87 7.09 -3.13 8.60
CA PRO A 87 6.79 -1.72 8.41
C PRO A 87 7.82 -1.00 7.55
N LEU A 88 7.38 0.00 6.80
CA LEU A 88 8.20 0.90 6.02
C LEU A 88 8.46 2.18 6.81
N THR A 89 9.72 2.58 6.95
CA THR A 89 10.08 3.94 7.33
C THR A 89 9.86 4.85 6.13
N LEU A 90 8.72 5.55 6.10
CA LEU A 90 8.32 6.41 4.99
C LEU A 90 9.09 7.73 4.97
N TRP A 91 9.45 8.25 6.14
CA TRP A 91 10.29 9.43 6.27
C TRP A 91 11.07 9.40 7.58
N ASN A 92 12.19 10.12 7.62
CA ASN A 92 13.05 10.21 8.79
C ASN A 92 12.68 11.43 9.66
N ASP A 93 12.38 11.20 10.94
CA ASP A 93 11.96 12.27 11.86
C ASP A 93 13.04 13.33 12.11
N THR A 94 14.31 12.94 12.00
CA THR A 94 15.46 13.81 12.28
C THR A 94 15.82 14.66 11.07
N THR A 95 15.88 14.05 9.88
CA THR A 95 16.32 14.74 8.65
C THR A 95 15.15 15.31 7.85
N GLY A 96 13.93 14.84 8.10
CA GLY A 96 12.74 15.19 7.34
C GLY A 96 12.69 14.59 5.94
N GLN A 97 13.69 13.79 5.54
CA GLN A 97 13.78 13.13 4.24
C GLN A 97 12.66 12.10 4.07
N VAL A 98 12.01 12.10 2.90
CA VAL A 98 10.90 11.21 2.56
C VAL A 98 11.37 10.19 1.52
N ALA A 99 11.01 8.92 1.71
CA ALA A 99 11.29 7.88 0.75
C ALA A 99 10.58 8.13 -0.58
N SER A 100 11.30 7.90 -1.68
CA SER A 100 10.67 7.59 -2.95
C SER A 100 10.40 6.09 -2.98
N PHE A 101 9.29 5.69 -3.61
CA PHE A 101 8.99 4.26 -3.75
C PHE A 101 8.36 3.95 -5.10
N SER A 102 8.42 2.66 -5.45
CA SER A 102 7.69 2.09 -6.55
C SER A 102 7.05 0.78 -6.10
N THR A 103 5.85 0.52 -6.60
CA THR A 103 5.19 -0.77 -6.44
C THR A 103 4.57 -1.18 -7.75
N SER A 104 4.57 -2.47 -8.05
CA SER A 104 3.82 -3.03 -9.17
C SER A 104 3.10 -4.27 -8.73
N PHE A 105 1.87 -4.43 -9.18
CA PHE A 105 1.04 -5.59 -8.90
C PHE A 105 0.11 -5.86 -10.06
N SER A 106 -0.41 -7.08 -10.12
CA SER A 106 -1.51 -7.41 -11.01
C SER A 106 -2.62 -8.09 -10.25
N PHE A 107 -3.84 -7.86 -10.71
CA PHE A 107 -5.03 -8.46 -10.12
C PHE A 107 -6.04 -8.84 -11.18
N ILE A 108 -6.89 -9.79 -10.83
CA ILE A 108 -8.10 -10.12 -11.55
C ILE A 108 -9.28 -9.83 -10.64
N VAL A 109 -10.33 -9.27 -11.24
CA VAL A 109 -11.67 -9.25 -10.66
C VAL A 109 -12.62 -9.76 -11.72
N GLN A 110 -13.34 -10.82 -11.35
CA GLN A 110 -14.31 -11.49 -12.21
C GLN A 110 -15.71 -11.18 -11.68
N SER A 111 -16.62 -10.83 -12.57
CA SER A 111 -18.06 -10.86 -12.32
C SER A 111 -18.67 -12.08 -13.02
N GLN A 112 -19.67 -12.70 -12.41
CA GLN A 112 -20.49 -13.68 -13.13
C GLN A 112 -21.36 -13.01 -14.21
N GLU A 113 -21.78 -13.80 -15.21
CA GLU A 113 -22.59 -13.32 -16.33
C GLU A 113 -23.89 -12.64 -15.84
N GLY A 114 -24.13 -11.42 -16.33
CA GLY A 114 -25.34 -10.64 -16.03
C GLY A 114 -25.34 -9.89 -14.70
N GLY A 115 -24.31 -10.02 -13.86
CA GLY A 115 -24.18 -9.30 -12.59
C GLY A 115 -23.47 -7.95 -12.72
N GLY A 116 -23.86 -6.96 -11.90
CA GLY A 116 -23.12 -5.71 -11.75
C GLY A 116 -21.90 -5.87 -10.84
N ALA A 117 -20.80 -5.18 -11.12
CA ALA A 117 -19.58 -5.29 -10.33
C ALA A 117 -19.51 -4.31 -9.15
N THR A 118 -19.10 -4.81 -7.99
CA THR A 118 -19.03 -4.10 -6.70
C THR A 118 -17.89 -4.66 -5.85
N ASP A 119 -17.34 -3.94 -4.87
CA ASP A 119 -17.35 -2.48 -4.76
C ASP A 119 -16.03 -2.01 -5.38
N GLY A 120 -14.91 -2.33 -4.73
CA GLY A 120 -13.58 -1.97 -5.24
C GLY A 120 -12.42 -2.66 -4.55
N LEU A 121 -11.22 -2.35 -5.05
CA LEU A 121 -9.93 -2.67 -4.46
C LEU A 121 -9.11 -1.40 -4.30
N ILE A 122 -8.34 -1.30 -3.22
CA ILE A 122 -7.39 -0.21 -2.99
C ILE A 122 -6.02 -0.75 -2.59
N PHE A 123 -4.97 -0.30 -3.29
CA PHE A 123 -3.61 -0.34 -2.74
C PHE A 123 -3.46 0.87 -1.83
N PHE A 124 -3.05 0.65 -0.58
CA PHE A 124 -3.01 1.72 0.42
C PHE A 124 -1.76 1.68 1.29
N ILE A 125 -1.46 2.85 1.85
CA ILE A 125 -0.43 3.12 2.84
C ILE A 125 -1.13 3.69 4.07
N ALA A 126 -0.87 3.12 5.25
CA ALA A 126 -1.54 3.49 6.50
C ALA A 126 -0.60 3.30 7.71
N PRO A 127 -0.96 3.81 8.91
CA PRO A 127 -0.20 3.56 10.12
C PRO A 127 0.12 2.08 10.34
N GLN A 128 1.30 1.78 10.89
CA GLN A 128 1.79 0.39 11.03
C GLN A 128 0.90 -0.55 11.85
N ASN A 129 -0.01 -0.01 12.66
CA ASN A 129 -0.96 -0.76 13.48
C ASN A 129 -2.37 -0.78 12.87
N THR A 130 -2.52 -0.45 11.58
CA THR A 130 -3.80 -0.43 10.89
C THR A 130 -4.55 -1.76 11.00
N VAL A 131 -5.84 -1.67 11.31
CA VAL A 131 -6.83 -2.76 11.31
C VAL A 131 -8.02 -2.36 10.45
N ILE A 132 -8.83 -3.33 10.03
CA ILE A 132 -10.09 -3.06 9.31
C ILE A 132 -10.96 -2.23 10.27
N PRO A 133 -11.40 -1.01 9.88
CA PRO A 133 -12.30 -0.23 10.73
C PRO A 133 -13.67 -0.91 10.89
N GLU A 134 -14.40 -0.62 11.97
CA GLU A 134 -15.62 -1.36 12.29
C GLU A 134 -16.76 -1.17 11.27
N ASN A 135 -16.87 0.01 10.66
CA ASN A 135 -17.94 0.36 9.72
C ASN A 135 -17.36 0.59 8.31
N SER A 136 -16.52 -0.34 7.83
CA SER A 136 -15.74 -0.15 6.61
C SER A 136 -16.09 -1.08 5.44
N ASP A 137 -17.22 -1.76 5.48
CA ASP A 137 -17.64 -2.66 4.40
C ASP A 137 -18.10 -1.89 3.14
N SER A 138 -18.22 -2.62 2.02
CA SER A 138 -18.74 -2.11 0.75
C SER A 138 -18.02 -0.84 0.28
N LEU A 139 -18.74 0.28 0.07
CA LEU A 139 -18.22 1.56 -0.41
C LEU A 139 -17.08 2.17 0.42
N TYR A 140 -16.79 1.64 1.60
CA TYR A 140 -15.71 2.11 2.47
C TYR A 140 -14.39 1.35 2.28
N LEU A 141 -14.36 0.38 1.37
CA LEU A 141 -13.19 -0.38 0.90
C LEU A 141 -12.29 -0.95 2.01
N GLY A 142 -12.79 -1.19 3.22
CA GLY A 142 -11.99 -1.69 4.34
C GLY A 142 -10.96 -0.69 4.91
N VAL A 143 -11.03 0.59 4.53
CA VAL A 143 -10.04 1.63 4.89
C VAL A 143 -10.64 2.88 5.53
N VAL A 144 -11.94 3.10 5.38
CA VAL A 144 -12.67 4.22 6.01
C VAL A 144 -13.65 3.69 7.06
N ASP A 145 -13.70 4.31 8.22
CA ASP A 145 -14.81 4.10 9.16
C ASP A 145 -15.96 5.05 8.79
N GLY A 146 -17.08 4.50 8.28
CA GLY A 146 -18.25 5.29 7.91
C GLY A 146 -18.90 6.09 9.04
N LYS A 147 -18.52 5.85 10.31
CA LYS A 147 -18.99 6.63 11.47
C LYS A 147 -17.93 7.55 12.07
N ASN A 148 -16.73 7.59 11.49
CA ASN A 148 -15.63 8.44 11.98
C ASN A 148 -15.10 9.35 10.86
N ALA A 149 -14.99 10.63 11.17
CA ALA A 149 -14.46 11.61 10.24
C ALA A 149 -12.94 11.51 10.06
N ILE A 150 -12.22 10.90 11.02
CA ILE A 150 -10.76 10.83 11.01
C ILE A 150 -10.34 9.47 10.47
N ASN A 151 -9.85 9.46 9.23
CA ASN A 151 -9.19 8.32 8.59
C ASN A 151 -7.76 8.72 8.24
N GLN A 152 -6.84 7.75 8.23
CA GLN A 152 -5.42 8.01 8.00
C GLN A 152 -4.85 7.02 6.98
N PHE A 153 -4.96 7.36 5.70
CA PHE A 153 -4.42 6.55 4.62
C PHE A 153 -4.17 7.39 3.37
N VAL A 154 -3.29 6.88 2.51
CA VAL A 154 -3.16 7.31 1.11
C VAL A 154 -3.26 6.07 0.24
N GLY A 155 -4.02 6.12 -0.84
CA GLY A 155 -4.21 4.95 -1.68
C GLY A 155 -4.52 5.25 -3.14
N LEU A 156 -4.47 4.19 -3.94
CA LEU A 156 -4.97 4.14 -5.30
C LEU A 156 -6.10 3.11 -5.36
N GLU A 157 -7.34 3.57 -5.52
CA GLU A 157 -8.50 2.70 -5.63
C GLU A 157 -8.84 2.34 -7.08
N PHE A 158 -9.56 1.23 -7.20
CA PHE A 158 -10.15 0.68 -8.40
C PHE A 158 -11.62 0.41 -8.07
N ASP A 159 -12.46 1.38 -8.39
CA ASP A 159 -13.88 1.36 -8.04
C ASP A 159 -14.73 0.94 -9.25
N LEU A 160 -15.56 -0.09 -9.02
CA LEU A 160 -16.48 -0.66 -10.00
C LEU A 160 -17.91 -0.15 -9.82
N TYR A 161 -18.22 0.51 -8.70
CA TYR A 161 -19.57 0.91 -8.34
C TYR A 161 -19.65 2.40 -7.96
N PRO A 162 -20.15 3.26 -8.86
CA PRO A 162 -20.21 4.69 -8.60
C PRO A 162 -21.25 5.01 -7.51
N ASN A 163 -20.78 5.28 -6.29
CA ASN A 163 -21.60 5.79 -5.19
C ASN A 163 -21.91 7.29 -5.39
N SER A 164 -22.66 7.88 -4.45
CA SER A 164 -23.12 9.27 -4.58
C SER A 164 -22.01 10.33 -4.59
N PHE A 165 -20.83 10.00 -4.07
CA PHE A 165 -19.66 10.89 -4.07
C PHE A 165 -18.71 10.65 -5.25
N ASP A 166 -18.96 9.61 -6.04
CA ASP A 166 -18.11 9.20 -7.15
C ASP A 166 -18.49 9.92 -8.45
N PRO A 167 -17.56 9.98 -9.42
CA PRO A 167 -17.97 10.23 -10.78
C PRO A 167 -18.95 9.14 -11.24
N ASN A 168 -19.87 9.48 -12.15
CA ASN A 168 -20.87 8.53 -12.68
C ASN A 168 -20.26 7.54 -13.70
N MET A 169 -19.15 6.91 -13.35
CA MET A 169 -18.38 5.94 -14.12
C MET A 169 -17.51 5.09 -13.18
N ARG A 170 -17.12 3.90 -13.63
CA ARG A 170 -16.06 3.12 -12.98
C ARG A 170 -14.75 3.87 -13.09
N HIS A 171 -13.94 3.86 -12.05
CA HIS A 171 -12.78 4.72 -12.03
C HIS A 171 -11.61 4.18 -11.21
N ILE A 172 -10.45 4.74 -11.53
CA ILE A 172 -9.25 4.69 -10.70
C ILE A 172 -9.19 6.01 -9.94
N GLY A 173 -9.02 5.96 -8.62
CA GLY A 173 -9.00 7.12 -7.74
C GLY A 173 -7.67 7.26 -6.99
N ILE A 174 -7.22 8.50 -6.73
CA ILE A 174 -6.15 8.77 -5.76
C ILE A 174 -6.79 9.36 -4.50
N ASP A 175 -6.66 8.62 -3.40
CA ASP A 175 -7.37 8.87 -2.16
C ASP A 175 -6.43 9.31 -1.05
N VAL A 176 -6.87 10.30 -0.29
CA VAL A 176 -6.10 10.89 0.81
C VAL A 176 -7.06 11.16 1.98
N ASN A 177 -7.01 10.34 3.01
CA ASN A 177 -7.90 10.37 4.19
C ASN A 177 -9.40 10.22 3.92
N SER A 178 -9.80 10.03 2.66
CA SER A 178 -11.19 9.95 2.22
C SER A 178 -11.24 9.21 0.90
N LEU A 179 -12.35 8.50 0.65
CA LEU A 179 -12.67 7.87 -0.64
C LEU A 179 -13.33 8.85 -1.62
N ILE A 180 -13.51 10.12 -1.22
CA ILE A 180 -13.73 11.18 -2.21
C ILE A 180 -12.36 11.48 -2.82
N SER A 181 -12.05 10.82 -3.94
CA SER A 181 -10.72 10.94 -4.55
C SER A 181 -10.34 12.37 -4.89
N LEU A 182 -9.07 12.71 -4.67
CA LEU A 182 -8.49 13.98 -5.13
C LEU A 182 -8.46 14.07 -6.66
N LYS A 183 -8.37 12.92 -7.32
CA LYS A 183 -8.38 12.81 -8.76
C LYS A 183 -8.88 11.44 -9.18
N THR A 184 -9.65 11.41 -10.26
CA THR A 184 -10.17 10.18 -10.83
C THR A 184 -9.80 10.06 -12.31
N ARG A 185 -9.82 8.83 -12.82
CA ARG A 185 -9.68 8.49 -14.24
C ARG A 185 -10.63 7.35 -14.55
N GLU A 186 -11.34 7.42 -15.68
CA GLU A 186 -12.21 6.31 -16.12
C GLU A 186 -11.41 5.00 -16.19
N TRP A 187 -12.02 3.94 -15.69
CA TRP A 187 -11.49 2.59 -15.75
C TRP A 187 -12.39 1.70 -16.59
N ASN A 188 -11.93 1.40 -17.81
CA ASN A 188 -12.57 0.48 -18.74
C ASN A 188 -12.28 -0.97 -18.33
N TRP A 189 -12.82 -1.36 -17.18
CA TRP A 189 -12.69 -2.70 -16.66
C TRP A 189 -13.35 -3.75 -17.58
N VAL A 190 -12.65 -4.87 -17.75
CA VAL A 190 -13.13 -6.06 -18.44
C VAL A 190 -13.11 -7.23 -17.45
N SER A 191 -14.26 -7.85 -17.24
CA SER A 191 -14.42 -8.98 -16.31
C SER A 191 -13.46 -10.12 -16.60
N GLY A 192 -12.77 -10.60 -15.57
CA GLY A 192 -11.81 -11.71 -15.65
C GLY A 192 -10.49 -11.37 -16.35
N SER A 193 -10.32 -10.14 -16.86
CA SER A 193 -9.08 -9.71 -17.50
C SER A 193 -8.02 -9.31 -16.48
N LEU A 194 -6.76 -9.65 -16.76
CA LEU A 194 -5.64 -9.25 -15.92
C LEU A 194 -5.42 -7.72 -16.03
N THR A 195 -5.42 -7.05 -14.88
CA THR A 195 -5.04 -5.64 -14.76
C THR A 195 -3.66 -5.54 -14.13
N THR A 196 -2.71 -4.92 -14.82
CA THR A 196 -1.36 -4.63 -14.31
C THR A 196 -1.25 -3.17 -13.90
N VAL A 197 -0.75 -2.93 -12.70
CA VAL A 197 -0.63 -1.61 -12.09
C VAL A 197 0.82 -1.35 -11.73
N SER A 198 1.30 -0.14 -12.02
CA SER A 198 2.57 0.38 -11.53
C SER A 198 2.35 1.73 -10.89
N ILE A 199 2.77 1.89 -9.63
CA ILE A 199 2.66 3.11 -8.85
C ILE A 199 4.07 3.58 -8.49
N THR A 200 4.31 4.89 -8.61
CA THR A 200 5.55 5.53 -8.16
C THR A 200 5.22 6.75 -7.32
N TYR A 201 5.94 6.92 -6.22
CA TYR A 201 5.98 8.17 -5.47
C TYR A 201 7.37 8.80 -5.59
N ASN A 202 7.42 10.01 -6.13
CA ASN A 202 8.63 10.81 -6.24
C ASN A 202 8.65 11.85 -5.12
N SER A 203 9.48 11.62 -4.10
CA SER A 203 9.53 12.51 -2.93
C SER A 203 10.01 13.92 -3.22
N PRO A 204 10.97 14.20 -4.12
CA PRO A 204 11.35 15.58 -4.45
C PRO A 204 10.22 16.45 -5.01
N SER A 205 9.22 15.84 -5.67
CA SER A 205 8.06 16.54 -6.25
C SER A 205 6.74 16.26 -5.52
N ASN A 206 6.78 15.50 -4.42
CA ASN A 206 5.60 15.00 -3.70
C ASN A 206 4.54 14.41 -4.64
N LYS A 207 4.97 13.67 -5.67
CA LYS A 207 4.06 13.24 -6.74
C LYS A 207 3.83 11.74 -6.70
N LEU A 208 2.56 11.35 -6.52
CA LEU A 208 2.08 9.99 -6.69
C LEU A 208 1.56 9.83 -8.12
N SER A 209 2.10 8.86 -8.85
CA SER A 209 1.72 8.55 -10.23
C SER A 209 1.41 7.08 -10.36
N ALA A 210 0.35 6.75 -11.09
CA ALA A 210 -0.01 5.37 -11.41
C ALA A 210 -0.20 5.19 -12.92
N ARG A 211 0.19 4.01 -13.40
CA ARG A 211 -0.08 3.50 -14.74
C ARG A 211 -0.82 2.18 -14.60
N VAL A 212 -1.97 2.09 -15.26
CA VAL A 212 -2.84 0.92 -15.24
C VAL A 212 -2.96 0.42 -16.67
N ARG A 213 -2.67 -0.87 -16.86
CA ARG A 213 -2.76 -1.54 -18.14
C ARG A 213 -3.73 -2.71 -18.04
N SER A 214 -4.74 -2.72 -18.91
CA SER A 214 -5.58 -3.91 -19.11
C SER A 214 -4.89 -4.90 -20.04
N GLU A 215 -5.28 -6.17 -19.97
CA GLU A 215 -4.82 -7.21 -20.89
C GLU A 215 -5.19 -6.90 -22.37
N THR A 216 -6.26 -6.13 -22.59
CA THR A 216 -6.65 -5.63 -23.92
C THR A 216 -5.67 -4.60 -24.49
N GLY A 217 -4.68 -4.15 -23.70
CA GLY A 217 -3.65 -3.21 -24.09
C GLY A 217 -3.99 -1.74 -23.82
N GLU A 218 -5.15 -1.46 -23.25
CA GLU A 218 -5.53 -0.11 -22.85
C GLU A 218 -4.63 0.38 -21.72
N LEU A 219 -4.18 1.63 -21.82
CA LEU A 219 -3.30 2.27 -20.85
C LEU A 219 -3.94 3.52 -20.29
N SER A 220 -4.20 3.49 -18.98
CA SER A 220 -4.63 4.65 -18.20
C SER A 220 -3.49 5.15 -17.33
N SER A 221 -3.41 6.46 -17.15
CA SER A 221 -2.49 7.10 -16.23
C SER A 221 -3.18 8.17 -15.41
N ILE A 222 -2.77 8.26 -14.15
CA ILE A 222 -3.25 9.24 -13.19
C ILE A 222 -2.09 9.69 -12.32
N GLU A 223 -2.06 10.98 -11.97
CA GLU A 223 -1.05 11.53 -11.07
C GLU A 223 -1.59 12.70 -10.27
N GLN A 224 -1.12 12.82 -9.04
CA GLN A 224 -1.51 13.85 -8.09
C GLN A 224 -0.34 14.23 -7.18
N VAL A 225 -0.25 15.51 -6.82
CA VAL A 225 0.68 15.97 -5.79
C VAL A 225 0.06 15.65 -4.42
N VAL A 226 0.75 14.87 -3.61
CA VAL A 226 0.36 14.39 -2.29
C VAL A 226 1.54 14.52 -1.34
N ASP A 227 1.46 15.42 -0.36
CA ASP A 227 2.49 15.49 0.70
C ASP A 227 2.21 14.41 1.76
N LEU A 228 2.91 13.28 1.65
CA LEU A 228 2.70 12.14 2.55
C LEU A 228 2.95 12.46 4.03
N LYS A 229 3.79 13.45 4.37
CA LYS A 229 4.08 13.82 5.77
C LYS A 229 2.91 14.51 6.45
N THR A 230 2.05 15.16 5.67
CA THR A 230 0.84 15.81 6.20
C THR A 230 -0.25 14.82 6.55
N VAL A 231 -0.11 13.58 6.10
CA VAL A 231 -1.15 12.54 6.17
C VAL A 231 -0.72 11.37 7.02
N LEU A 232 0.48 10.84 6.80
CA LEU A 232 0.94 9.56 7.34
C LEU A 232 2.03 9.74 8.41
N PRO A 233 2.08 8.83 9.41
CA PRO A 233 3.21 8.78 10.32
C PRO A 233 4.50 8.39 9.58
N ASN A 234 5.64 8.52 10.26
CA ASN A 234 6.95 8.13 9.76
C ASN A 234 7.07 6.63 9.50
N ILE A 235 6.39 5.79 10.27
CA ILE A 235 6.40 4.33 10.13
C ILE A 235 5.00 3.84 9.71
N VAL A 236 4.94 3.23 8.54
CA VAL A 236 3.68 2.82 7.88
C VAL A 236 3.71 1.35 7.51
N ARG A 237 2.55 0.82 7.13
CA ARG A 237 2.42 -0.41 6.35
C ARG A 237 1.79 -0.11 5.01
N ILE A 238 2.11 -0.98 4.07
CA ILE A 238 1.52 -1.00 2.73
C ILE A 238 0.75 -2.29 2.55
N GLY A 239 -0.28 -2.25 1.72
CA GLY A 239 -1.08 -3.43 1.46
C GLY A 239 -2.22 -3.17 0.50
N PHE A 240 -3.10 -4.16 0.43
CA PHE A 240 -4.33 -4.13 -0.33
C PHE A 240 -5.51 -4.29 0.59
N SER A 241 -6.61 -3.65 0.23
CA SER A 241 -7.92 -3.86 0.81
C SER A 241 -8.91 -4.02 -0.34
N ALA A 242 -9.89 -4.90 -0.20
CA ALA A 242 -10.98 -4.99 -1.16
C ALA A 242 -12.28 -5.34 -0.46
N THR A 243 -13.37 -4.89 -1.07
CA THR A 243 -14.73 -5.16 -0.63
C THR A 243 -15.57 -5.62 -1.82
N SER A 244 -16.52 -6.50 -1.54
CA SER A 244 -17.54 -6.91 -2.50
C SER A 244 -18.83 -7.23 -1.75
N ILE A 245 -19.94 -7.17 -2.47
CA ILE A 245 -21.21 -7.72 -2.03
C ILE A 245 -21.47 -9.02 -2.81
N THR A 246 -21.94 -10.05 -2.13
CA THR A 246 -22.45 -11.27 -2.75
C THR A 246 -23.98 -11.21 -2.83
N ALA A 247 -24.57 -11.22 -4.04
CA ALA A 247 -26.04 -11.21 -4.23
C ALA A 247 -26.48 -11.74 -5.60
N VAL A 248 -27.75 -12.18 -5.74
CA VAL A 248 -28.34 -12.74 -6.98
C VAL A 248 -28.23 -11.83 -8.22
N ALA A 249 -28.10 -10.50 -8.04
CA ALA A 249 -27.88 -9.51 -9.11
C ALA A 249 -26.44 -8.97 -9.19
N HIS A 250 -25.58 -9.40 -8.25
CA HIS A 250 -24.17 -9.04 -8.09
C HIS A 250 -23.40 -10.30 -7.70
N ASN A 251 -23.33 -11.25 -8.64
CA ASN A 251 -22.77 -12.57 -8.34
C ASN A 251 -21.23 -12.54 -8.47
N ILE A 252 -20.62 -12.64 -7.29
CA ILE A 252 -19.28 -13.14 -6.95
C ILE A 252 -18.10 -12.39 -7.59
N HIS A 253 -17.45 -11.53 -6.81
CA HIS A 253 -16.18 -10.87 -7.14
C HIS A 253 -15.10 -11.32 -6.16
N GLU A 254 -14.25 -12.24 -6.62
CA GLU A 254 -12.98 -12.52 -5.96
C GLU A 254 -11.97 -11.51 -6.47
N TRP A 255 -11.57 -10.56 -5.61
CA TRP A 255 -10.45 -9.68 -5.88
C TRP A 255 -9.17 -10.47 -5.60
N ALA A 256 -8.55 -10.99 -6.66
CA ALA A 256 -7.35 -11.81 -6.55
C ALA A 256 -6.12 -11.01 -7.02
N VAL A 257 -5.17 -10.76 -6.12
CA VAL A 257 -3.85 -10.23 -6.45
C VAL A 257 -2.93 -11.39 -6.84
N HIS A 258 -2.39 -11.32 -8.05
CA HIS A 258 -1.60 -12.39 -8.67
C HIS A 258 -0.11 -12.23 -8.38
N GLU A 259 0.39 -11.00 -8.49
CA GLU A 259 1.78 -10.66 -8.21
C GLU A 259 1.86 -9.32 -7.49
N TRP A 260 2.89 -9.14 -6.67
CA TRP A 260 3.14 -7.89 -5.97
C TRP A 260 4.62 -7.68 -5.71
N SER A 261 5.11 -6.51 -6.10
CA SER A 261 6.48 -6.06 -5.85
C SER A 261 6.48 -4.65 -5.30
N PHE A 262 7.48 -4.37 -4.47
CA PHE A 262 7.68 -3.05 -3.89
C PHE A 262 9.18 -2.79 -3.75
N GLY A 263 9.56 -1.53 -3.92
CA GLY A 263 10.89 -1.04 -3.60
C GLY A 263 10.82 0.40 -3.14
N SER A 264 11.46 0.72 -2.02
CA SER A 264 11.64 2.09 -1.52
C SER A 264 13.11 2.44 -1.37
N ASP A 265 13.42 3.72 -1.60
CA ASP A 265 14.71 4.32 -1.28
C ASP A 265 14.47 5.58 -0.45
N LEU A 266 14.98 5.57 0.79
CA LEU A 266 14.99 6.74 1.65
C LEU A 266 16.21 7.56 1.26
N GLY A 267 16.05 8.31 0.16
CA GLY A 267 17.13 8.92 -0.62
C GLY A 267 18.34 9.30 0.22
N THR A 268 19.41 8.51 0.10
CA THR A 268 20.67 8.84 0.75
C THR A 268 21.17 10.15 0.14
N THR A 269 21.43 11.15 0.97
CA THR A 269 22.27 12.29 0.56
C THR A 269 23.68 11.79 0.31
N THR A 270 23.90 11.16 -0.84
CA THR A 270 25.21 11.20 -1.48
C THR A 270 25.38 12.61 -1.99
N SER A 271 25.78 13.50 -1.07
CA SER A 271 26.49 14.71 -1.46
C SER A 271 27.70 14.23 -2.23
N ASN A 272 27.59 14.20 -3.57
CA ASN A 272 28.75 14.14 -4.43
C ASN A 272 29.55 15.41 -4.12
N VAL A 273 30.47 15.30 -3.16
CA VAL A 273 31.57 16.25 -3.03
C VAL A 273 32.42 16.01 -4.26
N SER A 274 32.06 16.69 -5.33
CA SER A 274 32.94 16.92 -6.46
C SER A 274 34.15 17.66 -5.92
N ASN A 275 35.24 16.91 -5.69
CA ASN A 275 36.55 17.48 -5.44
C ASN A 275 36.94 18.35 -6.65
N ILE A 276 37.00 19.66 -6.42
CA ILE A 276 37.85 20.60 -7.17
C ILE A 276 39.04 20.89 -6.28
#